data_AF-A0A3S4TAS2-F1
#
_entry.id   AF-A0A3S4TAS2-F1
#
_cell.length_a   1.000
_cell.length_b   1.000
_cell.length_c   1.000
_cell.angle_alpha   90.00
_cell.angle_beta   90.00
_cell.angle_gamma   90.00
#
_symmetry.space_group_name_H-M   'P 1'
#
loop_
_entity.id
_entity.type
_entity.pdbx_description
1 polymer ?
#
loop_
_entity_poly.entity_id
_entity_poly.type
_entity_poly.pdbx_seq_one_letter_code
_entity_poly.pdbx_strand_id
1 'polypeptide(L)'
;MEPTPVPVDDFLATVPERRAAEAHRLIDLMREVTGAEPVMWGPSIIGYGSAPYRTAAGTEGLVPAAAFSPRKAAVTVYLSPALLTNTHLMGRLGRHKVGKSCLYLSRLDHADSEVLRELITRSFWEEVPPQRNRQGALARAHLRCVADYLASVALEARPMLDELRDLVRQVAPEAEEVVSYGLIGYRMPGRSRAAKVFVSGWRDHVALYPQPDDEALRAELSPWVRGKGTVWFSLSEDLPTALLERVVASMTGSGSPADAATSANGTTAD
;
A
#
# COMPACT_ATOMS: atom_id res chain seq x y z
N MET A 1 -0.44 -9.77 -25.58
CA MET A 1 -0.13 -11.11 -25.03
C MET A 1 -1.35 -11.59 -24.27
N GLU A 2 -1.44 -12.88 -23.95
CA GLU A 2 -2.58 -13.42 -23.18
C GLU A 2 -2.06 -14.38 -22.10
N PRO A 3 -2.80 -14.55 -20.99
CA PRO A 3 -2.53 -15.59 -20.00
C PRO A 3 -2.57 -16.99 -20.64
N THR A 4 -1.78 -17.92 -20.12
CA THR A 4 -1.76 -19.31 -20.55
C THR A 4 -2.32 -20.22 -19.44
N PRO A 5 -2.81 -21.43 -19.77
CA PRO A 5 -3.28 -22.38 -18.77
C PRO A 5 -2.15 -23.09 -18.02
N VAL A 6 -0.87 -22.77 -18.31
CA VAL A 6 0.28 -23.40 -17.65
C VAL A 6 0.35 -22.93 -16.19
N PRO A 7 0.33 -23.85 -15.21
CA PRO A 7 0.50 -23.49 -13.81
C PRO A 7 1.86 -22.83 -13.57
N VAL A 8 1.90 -21.81 -12.71
CA VAL A 8 3.14 -21.11 -12.36
C VAL A 8 4.13 -22.07 -11.70
N ASP A 9 3.66 -22.97 -10.84
CA ASP A 9 4.50 -23.95 -10.16
C ASP A 9 5.16 -24.94 -11.12
N ASP A 10 4.42 -25.40 -12.14
CA ASP A 10 4.95 -26.26 -13.21
C ASP A 10 6.07 -25.54 -13.98
N PHE A 11 5.87 -24.25 -14.29
CA PHE A 11 6.93 -23.44 -14.89
C PHE A 11 8.13 -23.29 -13.95
N LEU A 12 7.91 -23.01 -12.67
CA LEU A 12 8.99 -22.84 -11.70
C LEU A 12 9.79 -24.12 -11.45
N ALA A 13 9.17 -25.29 -11.60
CA ALA A 13 9.89 -26.57 -11.57
C ALA A 13 10.91 -26.72 -12.72
N THR A 14 10.77 -25.95 -13.80
CA THR A 14 11.70 -25.98 -14.95
C THR A 14 12.83 -24.95 -14.85
N VAL A 15 12.73 -23.96 -13.95
CA VAL A 15 13.77 -22.94 -13.79
C VAL A 15 14.84 -23.40 -12.80
N PRO A 16 16.09 -22.90 -12.88
CA PRO A 16 17.12 -23.24 -11.90
C PRO A 16 16.65 -22.94 -10.47
N GLU A 17 16.96 -23.82 -9.51
CA GLU A 17 16.50 -23.75 -8.12
C GLU A 17 16.61 -22.35 -7.50
N ARG A 18 17.76 -21.69 -7.67
CA ARG A 18 17.96 -20.32 -7.20
C ARG A 18 16.97 -19.32 -7.82
N ARG A 19 16.65 -19.46 -9.11
CA ARG A 19 15.66 -18.62 -9.79
C ARG A 19 14.25 -18.93 -9.33
N ALA A 20 13.93 -20.20 -9.04
CA ALA A 20 12.67 -20.56 -8.42
C ALA A 20 12.55 -19.88 -7.04
N ALA A 21 13.56 -19.95 -6.18
CA ALA A 21 13.54 -19.30 -4.87
C ALA A 21 13.42 -17.76 -4.94
N GLU A 22 14.12 -17.12 -5.89
CA GLU A 22 13.95 -15.69 -6.17
C GLU A 22 12.54 -15.36 -6.71
N ALA A 23 11.97 -16.23 -7.54
CA ALA A 23 10.63 -16.08 -8.09
C ALA A 23 9.55 -16.17 -7.01
N HIS A 24 9.63 -17.12 -6.07
CA HIS A 24 8.68 -17.22 -4.97
C HIS A 24 8.63 -15.93 -4.12
N ARG A 25 9.80 -15.35 -3.80
CA ARG A 25 9.86 -14.06 -3.09
C ARG A 25 9.21 -12.91 -3.86
N LEU A 26 9.39 -12.88 -5.18
CA LEU A 26 8.72 -11.90 -6.03
C LEU A 26 7.23 -12.19 -6.19
N ILE A 27 6.82 -13.46 -6.11
CA ILE A 27 5.43 -13.83 -6.13
C ILE A 27 4.71 -13.28 -4.91
N ASP A 28 5.24 -13.52 -3.73
CA ASP A 28 4.66 -13.00 -2.49
C ASP A 28 4.58 -11.47 -2.51
N LEU A 29 5.67 -10.81 -2.91
CA LEU A 29 5.72 -9.36 -3.05
C LEU A 29 4.68 -8.82 -4.04
N MET A 30 4.59 -9.39 -5.24
CA MET A 30 3.67 -8.90 -6.27
C MET A 30 2.22 -9.27 -5.95
N ARG A 31 1.95 -10.41 -5.32
CA ARG A 31 0.62 -10.75 -4.79
C ARG A 31 0.17 -9.73 -3.76
N GLU A 32 1.03 -9.35 -2.82
CA GLU A 32 0.75 -8.29 -1.83
C GLU A 32 0.46 -6.93 -2.49
N VAL A 33 1.24 -6.54 -3.49
CA VAL A 33 1.08 -5.24 -4.17
C VAL A 33 -0.19 -5.20 -5.02
N THR A 34 -0.49 -6.29 -5.73
CA THR A 34 -1.52 -6.31 -6.77
C THR A 34 -2.87 -6.81 -6.27
N GLY A 35 -2.89 -7.61 -5.18
CA GLY A 35 -4.07 -8.34 -4.72
C GLY A 35 -4.54 -9.43 -5.68
N ALA A 36 -3.73 -9.81 -6.68
CA ALA A 36 -4.06 -10.79 -7.70
C ALA A 36 -3.17 -12.04 -7.60
N GLU A 37 -3.68 -13.17 -8.08
CA GLU A 37 -2.87 -14.39 -8.22
C GLU A 37 -1.97 -14.34 -9.47
N PRO A 38 -0.77 -14.92 -9.40
CA PRO A 38 0.12 -15.01 -10.55
C PRO A 38 -0.43 -15.98 -11.59
N VAL A 39 -0.33 -15.60 -12.86
CA VAL A 39 -0.59 -16.48 -13.99
C VAL A 39 0.55 -16.39 -14.99
N MET A 40 0.74 -17.44 -15.78
CA MET A 40 1.73 -17.44 -16.85
C MET A 40 1.25 -16.58 -18.03
N TRP A 41 2.14 -15.75 -18.56
CA TRP A 41 1.95 -14.98 -19.78
C TRP A 41 3.02 -15.42 -20.79
N GLY A 42 2.57 -16.07 -21.86
CA GLY A 42 3.49 -16.73 -22.78
C GLY A 42 4.41 -17.76 -22.08
N PRO A 43 5.63 -17.98 -22.58
CA PRO A 43 6.47 -19.10 -22.15
C PRO A 43 7.31 -18.84 -20.89
N SER A 44 7.40 -17.60 -20.40
CA SER A 44 8.39 -17.26 -19.37
C SER A 44 8.05 -16.06 -18.49
N ILE A 45 6.88 -15.46 -18.62
CA ILE A 45 6.49 -14.28 -17.84
C ILE A 45 5.47 -14.73 -16.81
N ILE A 46 5.70 -14.39 -15.56
CA ILE A 46 4.71 -14.49 -14.50
C ILE A 46 4.10 -13.10 -14.36
N GLY A 47 2.79 -13.00 -14.52
CA GLY A 47 2.07 -11.74 -14.56
C GLY A 47 0.85 -11.73 -13.66
N TYR A 48 0.44 -10.52 -13.28
CA TYR A 48 -0.66 -10.23 -12.36
C TYR A 48 -1.65 -9.30 -13.04
N GLY A 49 -2.94 -9.62 -12.95
CA GLY A 49 -4.00 -8.83 -13.56
C GLY A 49 -3.82 -8.63 -15.07
N SER A 50 -4.50 -7.66 -15.64
CA SER A 50 -4.37 -7.29 -17.05
C SER A 50 -4.61 -5.80 -17.23
N ALA A 51 -3.78 -5.16 -18.06
CA ALA A 51 -3.91 -3.77 -18.47
C ALA A 51 -3.95 -3.68 -20.01
N PRO A 52 -4.75 -2.76 -20.58
CA PRO A 52 -4.73 -2.50 -22.01
C PRO A 52 -3.43 -1.78 -22.40
N TYR A 53 -2.82 -2.19 -23.50
CA TYR A 53 -1.74 -1.44 -24.13
C TYR A 53 -2.12 -1.02 -25.54
N ARG A 54 -1.60 0.14 -25.98
CA ARG A 54 -1.67 0.60 -27.36
C ARG A 54 -0.29 1.07 -27.80
N THR A 55 0.18 0.59 -28.95
CA THR A 55 1.45 1.04 -29.54
C THR A 55 1.26 2.31 -30.36
N ALA A 56 2.34 3.06 -30.61
CA ALA A 56 2.31 4.23 -31.50
C ALA A 56 1.90 3.88 -32.94
N ALA A 57 2.06 2.62 -33.35
CA ALA A 57 1.62 2.09 -34.65
C ALA A 57 0.13 1.65 -34.65
N GLY A 58 -0.60 1.86 -33.54
CA GLY A 58 -2.03 1.59 -33.45
C GLY A 58 -2.41 0.16 -33.05
N THR A 59 -1.44 -0.70 -32.73
CA THR A 59 -1.74 -2.07 -32.25
C THR A 59 -2.24 -2.02 -30.81
N GLU A 60 -3.35 -2.68 -30.53
CA GLU A 60 -3.93 -2.82 -29.20
C GLU A 60 -3.83 -4.25 -28.69
N GLY A 61 -3.85 -4.41 -27.37
CA GLY A 61 -4.01 -5.72 -26.74
C GLY A 61 -3.92 -5.64 -25.23
N LEU A 62 -3.77 -6.80 -24.59
CA LEU A 62 -3.55 -6.91 -23.15
C LEU A 62 -2.09 -7.24 -22.83
N VAL A 63 -1.65 -6.71 -21.69
CA VAL A 63 -0.41 -7.03 -21.01
C VAL A 63 -0.70 -7.29 -19.53
N PRO A 64 0.15 -8.04 -18.82
CA PRO A 64 0.04 -8.11 -17.37
C PRO A 64 0.25 -6.72 -16.75
N ALA A 65 -0.49 -6.41 -15.70
CA ALA A 65 -0.42 -5.13 -15.00
C ALA A 65 0.84 -4.98 -14.14
N ALA A 66 1.29 -6.09 -13.56
CA ALA A 66 2.63 -6.23 -13.01
C ALA A 66 3.19 -7.58 -13.48
N ALA A 67 4.49 -7.66 -13.72
CA ALA A 67 5.09 -8.89 -14.20
C ALA A 67 6.59 -8.99 -13.93
N PHE A 68 7.08 -10.22 -13.94
CA PHE A 68 8.51 -10.52 -13.99
C PHE A 68 8.79 -11.83 -14.75
N SER A 69 10.07 -12.06 -15.05
CA SER A 69 10.54 -13.27 -15.72
C SER A 69 11.82 -13.77 -15.03
N PRO A 70 11.81 -14.95 -14.37
CA PRO A 70 12.95 -15.49 -13.63
C PRO A 70 13.93 -16.23 -14.57
N ARG A 71 14.52 -15.52 -15.54
CA ARG A 71 15.42 -16.13 -16.53
C ARG A 71 16.76 -16.52 -15.91
N LYS A 72 17.45 -17.49 -16.53
CA LYS A 72 18.76 -17.98 -16.08
C LYS A 72 19.77 -16.83 -15.83
N ALA A 73 19.91 -15.92 -16.78
CA ALA A 73 20.90 -14.83 -16.71
C ALA A 73 20.55 -13.75 -15.68
N ALA A 74 19.27 -13.38 -15.56
CA ALA A 74 18.78 -12.36 -14.64
C ALA A 74 17.28 -12.56 -14.39
N VAL A 75 16.82 -12.18 -13.21
CA VAL A 75 15.40 -11.85 -13.02
C VAL A 75 15.15 -10.53 -13.74
N THR A 76 14.16 -10.53 -14.63
CA THR A 76 13.68 -9.32 -15.28
C THR A 76 12.38 -8.90 -14.63
N VAL A 77 12.33 -7.72 -14.01
CA VAL A 77 11.10 -7.11 -13.49
C VAL A 77 10.64 -6.07 -14.50
N TYR A 78 9.38 -6.13 -14.93
CA TYR A 78 8.82 -5.18 -15.88
C TYR A 78 8.24 -3.99 -15.12
N LEU A 79 8.69 -2.78 -15.45
CA LEU A 79 8.33 -1.54 -14.75
C LEU A 79 8.01 -0.44 -15.75
N SER A 80 7.26 0.57 -15.30
CA SER A 80 7.02 1.81 -16.02
C SER A 80 8.35 2.45 -16.44
N PRO A 81 8.49 2.87 -17.72
CA PRO A 81 9.67 3.57 -18.19
C PRO A 81 10.04 4.81 -17.36
N ALA A 82 9.04 5.52 -16.80
CA ALA A 82 9.25 6.73 -16.03
C ALA A 82 9.97 6.45 -14.69
N LEU A 83 9.77 5.27 -14.09
CA LEU A 83 10.45 4.91 -12.84
C LEU A 83 11.91 4.52 -13.07
N LEU A 84 12.24 4.01 -14.26
CA LEU A 84 13.61 3.63 -14.60
C LEU A 84 14.53 4.85 -14.80
N THR A 85 13.97 6.05 -14.98
CA THR A 85 14.72 7.32 -15.03
C THR A 85 14.76 8.04 -13.68
N ASN A 86 14.13 7.49 -12.63
CA ASN A 86 14.14 8.07 -11.29
C ASN A 86 15.48 7.81 -10.59
N THR A 87 16.41 8.76 -10.68
CA THR A 87 17.78 8.64 -10.15
C THR A 87 17.84 8.41 -8.64
N HIS A 88 16.86 8.92 -7.88
CA HIS A 88 16.81 8.73 -6.43
C HIS A 88 16.49 7.28 -6.05
N LEU A 89 15.44 6.70 -6.64
CA LEU A 89 15.08 5.30 -6.40
C LEU A 89 16.13 4.35 -6.97
N MET A 90 16.58 4.58 -8.21
CA MET A 90 17.62 3.74 -8.82
C MET A 90 18.94 3.78 -8.04
N GLY A 91 19.32 4.93 -7.50
CA GLY A 91 20.54 5.07 -6.68
C GLY A 91 20.50 4.27 -5.38
N ARG A 92 19.32 4.10 -4.78
CA ARG A 92 19.11 3.32 -3.55
C ARG A 92 18.89 1.84 -3.80
N LEU A 93 18.48 1.45 -5.01
CA LEU A 93 18.09 0.08 -5.34
C LEU A 93 19.24 -0.91 -5.21
N GLY A 94 20.51 -0.52 -5.35
CA GLY A 94 21.64 -1.45 -5.39
C GLY A 94 22.01 -1.88 -6.80
N ARG A 95 22.66 -3.05 -6.98
CA ARG A 95 23.26 -3.41 -8.28
C ARG A 95 22.21 -3.92 -9.26
N HIS A 96 22.00 -3.18 -10.35
CA HIS A 96 21.01 -3.51 -11.38
C HIS A 96 21.46 -3.08 -12.78
N LYS A 97 20.70 -3.48 -13.80
CA LYS A 97 20.74 -2.88 -15.15
C LYS A 97 19.33 -2.48 -15.56
N VAL A 98 19.19 -1.41 -16.32
CA VAL A 98 17.90 -0.94 -16.85
C VAL A 98 17.82 -1.14 -18.36
N GLY A 99 16.65 -1.52 -18.86
CA GLY A 99 16.25 -1.43 -20.25
C GLY A 99 15.15 -0.39 -20.45
N LYS A 100 14.38 -0.51 -21.54
CA LYS A 100 13.34 0.48 -21.87
C LYS A 100 12.15 0.49 -20.88
N SER A 101 11.72 -0.68 -20.44
CA SER A 101 10.60 -0.89 -19.50
C SER A 101 10.88 -2.07 -18.57
N CYS A 102 12.16 -2.33 -18.32
CA CYS A 102 12.59 -3.49 -17.57
C CYS A 102 13.82 -3.22 -16.71
N LEU A 103 13.80 -3.82 -15.53
CA LEU A 103 14.88 -3.88 -14.57
C LEU A 103 15.46 -5.29 -14.57
N TYR A 104 16.77 -5.41 -14.72
CA TYR A 104 17.48 -6.68 -14.72
C TYR A 104 18.31 -6.82 -13.43
N LEU A 105 18.01 -7.88 -12.68
CA LEU A 105 18.69 -8.24 -11.43
C LEU A 105 19.43 -9.57 -11.64
N SER A 106 20.76 -9.53 -11.68
CA SER A 106 21.57 -10.77 -11.79
C SER A 106 21.38 -11.66 -10.56
N ARG A 107 21.18 -11.03 -9.39
CA ARG A 107 20.71 -11.63 -8.15
C ARG A 107 19.67 -10.74 -7.51
N LEU A 108 18.61 -11.33 -6.95
CA LEU A 108 17.56 -10.56 -6.29
C LEU A 108 18.08 -9.87 -5.03
N ASP A 109 18.98 -10.51 -4.30
CA ASP A 109 19.60 -10.00 -3.06
C ASP A 109 20.61 -8.86 -3.26
N HIS A 110 20.95 -8.53 -4.51
CA HIS A 110 21.69 -7.32 -4.83
C HIS A 110 20.81 -6.06 -4.85
N ALA A 111 19.50 -6.25 -4.87
CA ALA A 111 18.54 -5.16 -4.80
C ALA A 111 18.08 -4.95 -3.35
N ASP A 112 17.97 -3.70 -2.93
CA ASP A 112 17.25 -3.33 -1.72
C ASP A 112 15.78 -3.72 -1.90
N SER A 113 15.28 -4.60 -1.02
CA SER A 113 13.93 -5.16 -1.12
C SER A 113 12.84 -4.10 -0.97
N GLU A 114 13.11 -3.04 -0.20
CA GLU A 114 12.15 -1.97 0.05
C GLU A 114 12.05 -1.03 -1.14
N VAL A 115 13.18 -0.70 -1.75
CA VAL A 115 13.20 0.08 -2.98
C VAL A 115 12.58 -0.71 -4.13
N LEU A 116 12.85 -2.02 -4.23
CA LEU A 116 12.23 -2.87 -5.24
C LEU A 116 10.70 -2.95 -5.07
N ARG A 117 10.22 -3.11 -3.83
CA ARG A 117 8.78 -3.03 -3.50
C ARG A 117 8.20 -1.69 -3.93
N GLU A 118 8.85 -0.59 -3.58
CA GLU A 118 8.38 0.75 -3.93
C GLU A 118 8.28 0.96 -5.45
N LEU A 119 9.26 0.47 -6.22
CA LEU A 119 9.24 0.52 -7.68
C LEU A 119 8.10 -0.30 -8.28
N ILE A 120 7.91 -1.53 -7.82
CA ILE A 120 6.83 -2.41 -8.29
C ILE A 120 5.47 -1.79 -7.96
N THR A 121 5.28 -1.30 -6.73
CA THR A 121 4.05 -0.63 -6.29
C THR A 121 3.75 0.60 -7.15
N ARG A 122 4.70 1.52 -7.29
CA ARG A 122 4.49 2.73 -8.11
C ARG A 122 4.21 2.39 -9.57
N SER A 123 4.92 1.40 -10.13
CA SER A 123 4.71 0.96 -11.51
C SER A 123 3.32 0.37 -11.70
N PHE A 124 2.89 -0.50 -10.79
CA PHE A 124 1.59 -1.14 -10.87
C PHE A 124 0.45 -0.11 -10.79
N TRP A 125 0.52 0.85 -9.86
CA TRP A 125 -0.50 1.88 -9.72
C TRP A 125 -0.47 2.95 -10.83
N GLU A 126 0.63 3.03 -11.60
CA GLU A 126 0.69 3.84 -12.82
C GLU A 126 0.00 3.15 -13.99
N GLU A 127 0.22 1.84 -14.17
CA GLU A 127 -0.31 1.02 -15.27
C GLU A 127 -1.76 0.59 -15.04
N VAL A 128 -2.09 0.26 -13.79
CA VAL A 128 -3.45 0.01 -13.30
C VAL A 128 -3.76 1.11 -12.31
N PRO A 129 -4.02 2.34 -12.80
CA PRO A 129 -4.59 3.34 -11.94
C PRO A 129 -5.84 2.71 -11.33
N PRO A 130 -6.04 2.81 -10.00
CA PRO A 130 -7.11 2.13 -9.30
C PRO A 130 -8.37 2.30 -10.10
N GLN A 131 -8.95 1.19 -10.58
CA GLN A 131 -9.94 1.21 -11.64
C GLN A 131 -10.93 2.33 -11.35
N ARG A 132 -10.80 3.39 -12.15
CA ARG A 132 -11.77 4.46 -12.25
C ARG A 132 -12.97 3.79 -12.90
N ASN A 133 -13.76 3.03 -12.13
CA ASN A 133 -15.14 2.76 -12.49
C ASN A 133 -15.68 4.08 -13.01
N ARG A 134 -16.31 4.17 -14.18
CA ARG A 134 -16.86 5.48 -14.58
C ARG A 134 -17.75 6.04 -13.45
N GLN A 135 -18.42 5.15 -12.70
CA GLN A 135 -19.05 5.40 -11.39
C GLN A 135 -18.08 5.80 -10.24
N GLY A 136 -16.94 5.12 -10.05
CA GLY A 136 -15.99 5.34 -8.94
C GLY A 136 -14.98 6.47 -9.17
N ALA A 137 -14.70 6.80 -10.42
CA ALA A 137 -13.99 7.98 -10.91
C ALA A 137 -14.81 9.23 -10.70
N LEU A 138 -16.10 9.15 -11.04
CA LEU A 138 -17.08 10.17 -10.70
C LEU A 138 -17.25 10.22 -9.18
N ALA A 139 -17.39 9.08 -8.47
CA ALA A 139 -17.49 9.08 -7.00
C ALA A 139 -16.26 9.74 -6.33
N ARG A 140 -15.02 9.38 -6.70
CA ARG A 140 -13.78 10.02 -6.18
C ARG A 140 -13.57 11.46 -6.64
N ALA A 141 -14.05 11.84 -7.83
CA ALA A 141 -14.10 13.24 -8.24
C ALA A 141 -15.15 14.06 -7.46
N HIS A 142 -16.11 13.37 -6.83
CA HIS A 142 -17.06 13.93 -5.87
C HIS A 142 -16.62 13.75 -4.41
N LEU A 143 -15.58 12.97 -4.09
CA LEU A 143 -15.01 12.88 -2.73
C LEU A 143 -14.17 14.13 -2.39
N ARG A 144 -14.79 15.31 -2.50
CA ARG A 144 -14.12 16.60 -2.26
C ARG A 144 -14.07 16.93 -0.78
N CYS A 145 -14.99 16.37 -0.01
CA CYS A 145 -15.04 16.55 1.44
C CYS A 145 -15.29 15.22 2.16
N VAL A 146 -15.16 15.28 3.48
CA VAL A 146 -15.32 14.12 4.36
C VAL A 146 -16.71 13.50 4.19
N ALA A 147 -17.79 14.30 4.13
CA ALA A 147 -19.15 13.79 4.00
C ALA A 147 -19.35 12.91 2.75
N ASP A 148 -18.78 13.33 1.62
CA ASP A 148 -18.79 12.54 0.39
C ASP A 148 -18.05 11.22 0.59
N TYR A 149 -16.89 11.26 1.27
CA TYR A 149 -16.13 10.03 1.56
C TYR A 149 -16.99 9.11 2.41
N LEU A 150 -17.69 9.65 3.41
CA LEU A 150 -18.53 8.84 4.28
C LEU A 150 -19.62 8.10 3.53
N ALA A 151 -20.30 8.82 2.62
CA ALA A 151 -21.34 8.27 1.76
C ALA A 151 -20.85 7.16 0.82
N SER A 152 -19.53 7.05 0.59
CA SER A 152 -18.95 6.08 -0.36
C SER A 152 -18.51 4.76 0.26
N VAL A 153 -18.35 4.69 1.59
CA VAL A 153 -17.91 3.45 2.25
C VAL A 153 -19.09 2.50 2.44
N ALA A 154 -18.79 1.20 2.44
CA ALA A 154 -19.73 0.14 2.78
C ALA A 154 -20.45 0.43 4.11
N LEU A 155 -21.77 0.18 4.16
CA LEU A 155 -22.60 0.45 5.34
C LEU A 155 -22.08 -0.30 6.57
N GLU A 156 -21.56 -1.51 6.33
CA GLU A 156 -21.03 -2.43 7.32
C GLU A 156 -19.81 -1.87 8.05
N ALA A 157 -18.95 -1.12 7.36
CA ALA A 157 -17.76 -0.52 7.96
C ALA A 157 -18.00 0.86 8.58
N ARG A 158 -19.18 1.46 8.40
CA ARG A 158 -19.45 2.81 8.92
C ARG A 158 -19.29 2.90 10.44
N PRO A 159 -19.85 1.99 11.26
CA PRO A 159 -19.75 2.11 12.71
C PRO A 159 -18.29 2.10 13.18
N MET A 160 -17.51 1.12 12.74
CA MET A 160 -16.10 1.00 13.14
C MET A 160 -15.23 2.12 12.58
N LEU A 161 -15.50 2.59 11.35
CA LEU A 161 -14.76 3.72 10.78
C LEU A 161 -15.08 5.01 11.55
N ASP A 162 -16.32 5.23 11.94
CA ASP A 162 -16.72 6.42 12.69
C ASP A 162 -16.15 6.38 14.12
N GLU A 163 -16.09 5.21 14.76
CA GLU A 163 -15.39 5.00 16.03
C GLU A 163 -13.89 5.37 15.92
N LEU A 164 -13.19 4.84 14.92
CA LEU A 164 -11.78 5.16 14.68
C LEU A 164 -11.58 6.66 14.42
N ARG A 165 -12.48 7.29 13.69
CA ARG A 165 -12.41 8.73 13.38
C ARG A 165 -12.63 9.59 14.61
N ASP A 166 -13.59 9.22 15.45
CA ASP A 166 -13.89 9.95 16.68
C ASP A 166 -12.73 9.83 17.67
N LEU A 167 -12.10 8.66 17.76
CA LEU A 167 -10.84 8.48 18.50
C LEU A 167 -9.77 9.45 18.02
N VAL A 168 -9.51 9.52 16.70
CA VAL A 168 -8.47 10.43 16.18
C VAL A 168 -8.79 11.89 16.49
N ARG A 169 -10.05 12.31 16.36
CA ARG A 169 -10.49 13.69 16.67
C ARG A 169 -10.40 14.02 18.15
N GLN A 170 -10.63 13.05 19.04
CA GLN A 170 -10.49 13.24 20.48
C GLN A 170 -9.03 13.40 20.89
N VAL A 171 -8.13 12.61 20.28
CA VAL A 171 -6.69 12.64 20.59
C VAL A 171 -6.00 13.86 19.96
N ALA A 172 -6.41 14.27 18.76
CA ALA A 172 -5.83 15.39 18.03
C ALA A 172 -6.92 16.39 17.58
N PRO A 173 -7.58 17.10 18.52
CA PRO A 173 -8.68 18.03 18.23
C PRO A 173 -8.25 19.22 17.37
N GLU A 174 -6.97 19.56 17.36
CA GLU A 174 -6.38 20.60 16.53
C GLU A 174 -6.16 20.17 15.07
N ALA A 175 -6.25 18.88 14.76
CA ALA A 175 -6.02 18.36 13.43
C ALA A 175 -7.20 18.68 12.50
N GLU A 176 -6.89 19.18 11.32
CA GLU A 176 -7.87 19.38 10.26
C GLU A 176 -8.16 18.05 9.56
N GLU A 177 -9.41 17.59 9.61
CA GLU A 177 -9.88 16.43 8.86
C GLU A 177 -10.06 16.81 7.38
N VAL A 178 -9.31 16.14 6.50
CA VAL A 178 -9.26 16.43 5.07
C VAL A 178 -9.47 15.17 4.26
N VAL A 179 -9.92 15.30 3.01
CA VAL A 179 -9.79 14.21 2.05
C VAL A 179 -8.50 14.38 1.26
N SER A 180 -7.61 13.40 1.36
CA SER A 180 -6.34 13.39 0.64
C SER A 180 -5.99 11.97 0.24
N TYR A 181 -5.44 11.80 -0.96
CA TYR A 181 -5.23 10.47 -1.58
C TYR A 181 -6.49 9.60 -1.68
N GLY A 182 -7.68 10.22 -1.59
CA GLY A 182 -8.96 9.50 -1.57
C GLY A 182 -9.26 8.79 -0.24
N LEU A 183 -8.60 9.20 0.86
CA LEU A 183 -8.81 8.71 2.23
C LEU A 183 -9.12 9.90 3.14
N ILE A 184 -9.61 9.63 4.35
CA ILE A 184 -9.68 10.65 5.40
C ILE A 184 -8.28 10.80 5.99
N GLY A 185 -7.74 12.01 5.97
CA GLY A 185 -6.47 12.36 6.56
C GLY A 185 -6.61 13.43 7.64
N TYR A 186 -5.70 13.46 8.60
CA TYR A 186 -5.64 14.41 9.69
C TYR A 186 -4.38 15.25 9.57
N ARG A 187 -4.56 16.53 9.21
CA ARG A 187 -3.48 17.48 8.95
C ARG A 187 -3.26 18.39 10.15
N MET A 188 -2.03 18.40 10.66
CA MET A 188 -1.67 19.25 11.79
C MET A 188 -1.49 20.72 11.36
N PRO A 189 -2.00 21.69 12.12
CA PRO A 189 -1.82 23.11 11.83
C PRO A 189 -0.36 23.52 11.97
N GLY A 190 0.12 24.40 11.08
CA GLY A 190 1.46 25.00 11.14
C GLY A 190 2.66 24.06 10.84
N ARG A 191 2.42 22.76 10.65
CA ARG A 191 3.42 21.78 10.18
C ARG A 191 3.16 21.43 8.71
N SER A 192 4.06 20.65 8.09
CA SER A 192 4.05 20.24 6.66
C SER A 192 2.64 20.06 6.05
N ARG A 193 2.47 20.34 4.75
CA ARG A 193 1.20 20.22 4.00
C ARG A 193 0.58 18.81 4.01
N ALA A 194 1.30 17.79 4.46
CA ALA A 194 0.85 16.39 4.47
C ALA A 194 0.13 16.04 5.79
N ALA A 195 -1.00 15.33 5.67
CA ALA A 195 -1.66 14.71 6.81
C ALA A 195 -0.76 13.64 7.46
N LYS A 196 -0.88 13.51 8.79
CA LYS A 196 -0.05 12.63 9.63
C LYS A 196 -0.68 11.28 9.91
N VAL A 197 -2.00 11.26 10.04
CA VAL A 197 -2.80 10.04 10.21
C VAL A 197 -3.79 9.99 9.05
N PHE A 198 -4.03 8.80 8.51
CA PHE A 198 -5.08 8.53 7.55
C PHE A 198 -5.89 7.33 8.02
N VAL A 199 -7.18 7.37 7.76
CA VAL A 199 -8.11 6.30 8.07
C VAL A 199 -8.97 5.98 6.86
N SER A 200 -9.40 4.72 6.77
CA SER A 200 -10.25 4.28 5.68
C SER A 200 -11.16 3.13 6.09
N GLY A 201 -12.34 3.04 5.46
CA GLY A 201 -13.25 1.92 5.63
C GLY A 201 -13.35 1.10 4.34
N TRP A 202 -13.33 -0.22 4.50
CA TRP A 202 -13.44 -1.22 3.44
C TRP A 202 -14.65 -2.12 3.72
N ARG A 203 -14.88 -3.17 2.94
CA ARG A 203 -16.08 -4.02 3.14
C ARG A 203 -15.98 -4.95 4.35
N ASP A 204 -14.75 -5.27 4.75
CA ASP A 204 -14.41 -6.32 5.71
C ASP A 204 -13.44 -5.84 6.80
N HIS A 205 -12.90 -4.62 6.67
CA HIS A 205 -12.01 -4.02 7.66
C HIS A 205 -12.06 -2.49 7.64
N VAL A 206 -11.52 -1.87 8.68
CA VAL A 206 -11.03 -0.48 8.63
C VAL A 206 -9.51 -0.48 8.72
N ALA A 207 -8.89 0.59 8.24
CA ALA A 207 -7.44 0.69 8.21
C ALA A 207 -6.93 2.06 8.67
N LEU A 208 -5.76 2.04 9.33
CA LEU A 208 -4.99 3.20 9.77
C LEU A 208 -3.63 3.23 9.05
N TYR A 209 -3.21 4.45 8.68
CA TYR A 209 -1.94 4.70 8.01
C TYR A 209 -1.30 6.03 8.47
N PRO A 210 0.04 6.16 8.38
CA PRO A 210 1.00 5.07 8.34
C PRO A 210 1.09 4.36 9.72
N GLN A 211 2.01 3.39 9.85
CA GLN A 211 2.44 2.92 11.18
C GLN A 211 3.20 4.03 11.92
N PRO A 212 3.22 4.02 13.27
CA PRO A 212 4.00 4.99 14.03
C PRO A 212 5.51 4.77 13.85
N ASP A 213 6.27 5.87 13.97
CA ASP A 213 7.74 5.83 14.00
C ASP A 213 8.28 5.22 15.31
N ASP A 214 7.47 5.22 16.37
CA ASP A 214 7.76 4.57 17.64
C ASP A 214 7.80 3.03 17.49
N GLU A 215 8.94 2.43 17.84
CA GLU A 215 9.17 0.99 17.71
C GLU A 215 8.32 0.15 18.67
N ALA A 216 8.10 0.64 19.90
CA ALA A 216 7.34 -0.11 20.90
C ALA A 216 5.86 -0.17 20.49
N LEU A 217 5.30 0.95 20.06
CA LEU A 217 3.93 0.99 19.52
C LEU A 217 3.80 0.16 18.25
N ARG A 218 4.83 0.13 17.39
CA ARG A 218 4.82 -0.74 16.20
C ARG A 218 4.84 -2.22 16.57
N ALA A 219 5.60 -2.62 17.58
CA ALA A 219 5.62 -3.99 18.09
C ALA A 219 4.24 -4.40 18.66
N GLU A 220 3.60 -3.52 19.44
CA GLU A 220 2.24 -3.74 19.95
C GLU A 220 1.20 -3.83 18.83
N LEU A 221 1.34 -3.04 17.76
CA LEU A 221 0.46 -3.06 16.60
C LEU A 221 0.67 -4.26 15.67
N SER A 222 1.76 -5.01 15.82
CA SER A 222 2.14 -6.10 14.90
C SER A 222 1.03 -7.12 14.59
N PRO A 223 0.09 -7.47 15.51
CA PRO A 223 -1.00 -8.39 15.18
C PRO A 223 -1.94 -7.88 14.08
N TRP A 224 -2.09 -6.56 13.95
CA TRP A 224 -2.96 -5.89 12.99
C TRP A 224 -2.22 -5.38 11.76
N VAL A 225 -0.89 -5.47 11.72
CA VAL A 225 -0.11 -5.05 10.55
C VAL A 225 -0.37 -5.99 9.38
N ARG A 226 -0.70 -5.41 8.22
CA ARG A 226 -0.90 -6.12 6.95
C ARG A 226 -0.12 -5.39 5.87
N GLY A 227 1.12 -5.83 5.63
CA GLY A 227 2.04 -5.15 4.72
C GLY A 227 2.71 -3.90 5.33
N LYS A 228 3.49 -3.16 4.52
CA LYS A 228 4.30 -2.06 5.01
C LYS A 228 3.46 -0.79 5.22
N GLY A 229 3.41 -0.30 6.46
CA GLY A 229 2.78 0.98 6.81
C GLY A 229 1.25 0.93 6.93
N THR A 230 0.66 -0.26 6.92
CA THR A 230 -0.79 -0.47 6.92
C THR A 230 -1.19 -1.30 8.13
N VAL A 231 -2.19 -0.83 8.86
CA VAL A 231 -2.76 -1.50 10.05
C VAL A 231 -4.23 -1.74 9.80
N TRP A 232 -4.66 -3.00 9.81
CA TRP A 232 -6.03 -3.43 9.50
C TRP A 232 -6.74 -3.97 10.72
N PHE A 233 -7.97 -3.51 10.94
CA PHE A 233 -8.85 -4.00 11.99
C PHE A 233 -10.07 -4.63 11.34
N SER A 234 -10.26 -5.94 11.56
CA SER A 234 -11.40 -6.68 11.02
C SER A 234 -12.70 -6.09 11.58
N LEU A 235 -13.76 -6.00 10.76
CA LEU A 235 -15.09 -5.59 11.24
C LEU A 235 -15.71 -6.60 12.22
N SER A 236 -15.11 -7.78 12.38
CA SER A 236 -15.54 -8.83 13.31
C SER A 236 -14.89 -8.75 14.69
N GLU A 237 -13.99 -7.80 14.92
CA GLU A 237 -13.25 -7.62 16.16
C GLU A 237 -13.51 -6.22 16.72
N ASP A 238 -13.22 -5.98 18.00
CA ASP A 238 -13.27 -4.63 18.55
C ASP A 238 -11.96 -3.88 18.28
N LEU A 239 -12.04 -2.56 18.12
CA LEU A 239 -10.83 -1.74 17.98
C LEU A 239 -10.01 -1.77 19.29
N PRO A 240 -8.67 -1.90 19.21
CA PRO A 240 -7.81 -1.79 20.39
C PRO A 240 -7.64 -0.31 20.79
N THR A 241 -8.71 0.32 21.27
CA THR A 241 -8.86 1.78 21.45
C THR A 241 -7.70 2.40 22.25
N ALA A 242 -7.31 1.81 23.38
CA ALA A 242 -6.21 2.33 24.21
C ALA A 242 -4.84 2.32 23.48
N LEU A 243 -4.60 1.32 22.63
CA LEU A 243 -3.39 1.28 21.81
C LEU A 243 -3.47 2.34 20.70
N LEU A 244 -4.62 2.47 20.05
CA LEU A 244 -4.82 3.45 18.99
C LEU A 244 -4.71 4.90 19.48
N GLU A 245 -5.17 5.20 20.69
CA GLU A 245 -4.98 6.51 21.31
C GLU A 245 -3.49 6.87 21.43
N ARG A 246 -2.68 5.94 21.95
CA ARG A 246 -1.22 6.11 22.07
C ARG A 246 -0.54 6.25 20.71
N VAL A 247 -0.99 5.48 19.71
CA VAL A 247 -0.49 5.53 18.33
C VAL A 247 -0.78 6.90 17.70
N VAL A 248 -2.02 7.36 17.77
CA VAL A 248 -2.42 8.66 17.21
C VAL A 248 -1.70 9.80 17.91
N ALA A 249 -1.60 9.77 19.23
CA ALA A 249 -0.86 10.76 20.02
C ALA A 249 0.60 10.86 19.58
N SER A 250 1.28 9.71 19.44
CA SER A 250 2.66 9.64 18.95
C SER A 250 2.82 10.23 17.54
N MET A 251 1.89 9.92 16.62
CA MET A 251 1.95 10.37 15.22
C MET A 251 1.65 11.86 15.03
N THR A 252 0.80 12.43 15.88
CA THR A 252 0.35 13.82 15.81
C THR A 252 1.22 14.74 16.67
N GLY A 253 1.92 14.19 17.65
CA GLY A 253 2.65 14.95 18.66
C GLY A 253 1.74 15.55 19.73
N SER A 254 0.48 15.09 19.80
CA SER A 254 -0.50 15.46 20.82
C SER A 254 -0.28 14.58 22.06
N GLY A 255 -0.56 15.11 23.26
CA GLY A 255 -0.49 14.32 24.49
C GLY A 255 -1.62 13.29 24.54
N SER A 256 -1.36 12.09 25.08
CA SER A 256 -2.41 11.09 25.26
C SER A 256 -3.50 11.62 26.21
N PRO A 257 -4.81 11.44 25.91
CA PRO A 257 -5.88 11.80 26.84
C PRO A 257 -5.72 11.14 28.23
N ALA A 258 -5.10 9.96 28.28
CA ALA A 258 -4.80 9.24 29.51
C ALA A 258 -3.79 9.96 30.43
N ASP A 259 -2.85 10.72 29.85
CA ASP A 259 -1.87 11.50 30.61
C ASP A 259 -2.51 12.80 31.17
N ALA A 260 -3.49 13.36 30.46
CA ALA A 260 -4.23 14.54 30.90
C ALA A 260 -5.17 14.23 32.09
N ALA A 261 -5.78 13.04 32.13
CA ALA A 261 -6.64 12.60 33.24
C ALA A 261 -5.86 12.37 34.55
N THR A 262 -4.58 12.02 34.47
CA THR A 262 -3.72 11.83 35.64
C THR A 262 -3.26 13.17 36.25
N SER A 263 -3.11 14.21 35.44
CA SER A 263 -2.75 15.57 35.91
C SER A 263 -3.90 16.31 36.60
N ALA A 264 -5.15 16.01 36.23
CA ALA A 264 -6.33 16.69 36.78
C ALA A 264 -6.73 16.27 38.22
N ASN A 265 -6.24 15.12 38.71
CA ASN A 265 -6.57 14.62 40.05
C ASN A 265 -5.56 14.99 41.15
N GLY A 266 -4.57 15.85 40.84
CA GLY A 266 -3.50 16.23 41.77
C GLY A 266 -3.73 17.49 42.63
N THR A 267 -4.84 18.22 42.44
CA THR A 267 -5.04 19.52 43.12
C THR A 267 -6.38 19.57 43.85
N THR A 268 -6.47 18.88 44.98
CA THR A 268 -7.29 19.28 46.14
C THR A 268 -6.80 18.55 47.38
N ALA A 269 -6.02 19.23 48.22
CA ALA A 269 -6.03 19.07 49.68
C ALA A 269 -5.29 20.27 50.28
N ASP A 270 -6.10 21.13 50.91
CA ASP A 270 -5.76 22.21 51.84
C ASP A 270 -5.12 21.66 53.13
#